data_AF-A0A969VQ28-F1
#
_entry.id   AF-A0A969VQ28-F1
#
_cell.length_a   1.000
_cell.length_b   1.000
_cell.length_c   1.000
_cell.angle_alpha   90.00
_cell.angle_beta   90.00
_cell.angle_gamma   90.00
#
_symmetry.space_group_name_H-M   'P 1'
#
loop_
_entity.id
_entity.type
_entity.pdbx_description
1 polymer ?
#
loop_
_entity_poly.entity_id
_entity_poly.type
_entity_poly.pdbx_seq_one_letter_code
_entity_poly.pdbx_strand_id
1 'polypeptide(L)'
;MTQNLKPDRIANRIRLLRTQSLYTESFLIAEGDTDARVWKNLVDPTKCRVEIAHNKDNAIKVLNILDRDNFPGVLAVVDADFWILEGTVISSPNLLLTDTHDLETMLLKSPALEKVLAEHGSEDKIRRFTKDIRKTLLESAAIIGYLRWVSLKFNYCLIFENLDFKKFVDDKTLALNKSDLIKTVKNKSQKLALDDREIQQNMDNLRTDDRDLWYICCGHDLICLLSIALCKALGSCNSQKVEPNVLEQNLRLAYESSYFRNTQLYAAMQQWEKTNHPFQLLPNL
;
A
#
# COMPACT_ATOMS: atom_id res chain seq x y z
N MET A 1 -9.35 20.08 -3.44
CA MET A 1 -8.69 20.77 -2.30
C MET A 1 -9.22 20.19 -1.01
N THR A 2 -8.66 19.07 -0.56
CA THR A 2 -8.90 18.51 0.77
C THR A 2 -8.24 19.43 1.79
N GLN A 3 -8.98 19.91 2.79
CA GLN A 3 -8.37 20.61 3.92
C GLN A 3 -7.39 19.65 4.59
N ASN A 4 -6.09 19.86 4.41
CA ASN A 4 -5.06 19.21 5.22
C ASN A 4 -5.34 19.60 6.68
N LEU A 5 -6.02 18.72 7.42
CA LEU A 5 -6.15 18.86 8.86
C LEU A 5 -4.73 18.80 9.43
N LYS A 6 -4.29 19.93 10.02
CA LYS A 6 -2.97 20.04 10.63
C LYS A 6 -2.76 18.91 11.64
N PRO A 7 -1.56 18.28 11.72
CA PRO A 7 -1.27 17.20 12.66
C PRO A 7 -1.74 17.50 14.09
N ASP A 8 -1.56 18.76 14.55
CA ASP A 8 -2.02 19.22 15.87
C ASP A 8 -3.52 19.02 16.10
N ARG A 9 -4.36 19.19 15.06
CA ARG A 9 -5.81 19.00 15.19
C ARG A 9 -6.16 17.54 15.47
N ILE A 10 -5.48 16.61 14.81
CA ILE A 10 -5.71 15.17 14.99
C ILE A 10 -5.18 14.74 16.36
N ALA A 11 -3.97 15.16 16.74
CA ALA A 11 -3.42 14.90 18.07
C ALA A 11 -4.31 15.47 19.18
N ASN A 12 -4.78 16.70 19.05
CA ASN A 12 -5.71 17.31 20.01
C ASN A 12 -7.05 16.57 20.07
N ARG A 13 -7.58 16.11 18.93
CA ARG A 13 -8.79 15.28 18.91
C ARG A 13 -8.59 13.98 19.70
N ILE A 14 -7.48 13.28 19.50
CA ILE A 14 -7.15 12.05 20.26
C ILE A 14 -7.10 12.34 21.77
N ARG A 15 -6.47 13.45 22.18
CA ARG A 15 -6.42 13.88 23.59
C ARG A 15 -7.80 14.21 24.16
N LEU A 16 -8.62 14.92 23.40
CA LEU A 16 -9.99 15.26 23.80
C LEU A 16 -10.84 13.99 23.97
N LEU A 17 -10.70 13.00 23.09
CA LEU A 17 -11.39 11.72 23.23
C LEU A 17 -11.00 10.98 24.52
N ARG A 18 -9.70 10.96 24.85
CA ARG A 18 -9.21 10.38 26.11
C ARG A 18 -9.79 11.08 27.35
N THR A 19 -9.86 12.41 27.33
CA THR A 19 -10.19 13.21 28.52
C THR A 19 -11.69 13.49 28.66
N GLN A 20 -12.36 13.92 27.60
CA GLN A 20 -13.77 14.36 27.64
C GLN A 20 -14.75 13.22 27.37
N SER A 21 -14.39 12.28 26.50
CA SER A 21 -15.24 11.11 26.22
C SER A 21 -14.94 9.91 27.13
N LEU A 22 -13.99 10.07 28.08
CA LEU A 22 -13.50 9.02 28.96
C LEU A 22 -13.12 7.74 28.21
N TYR A 23 -12.63 7.87 26.98
CA TYR A 23 -12.22 6.72 26.18
C TYR A 23 -10.89 6.19 26.73
N THR A 24 -10.93 5.06 27.43
CA THR A 24 -9.76 4.46 28.11
C THR A 24 -8.99 3.46 27.26
N GLU A 25 -9.47 3.20 26.05
CA GLU A 25 -8.97 2.16 25.16
C GLU A 25 -7.93 2.73 24.17
N SER A 26 -7.44 1.94 23.21
CA SER A 26 -6.31 2.29 22.34
C SER A 26 -6.72 3.12 21.12
N PHE A 27 -5.76 3.83 20.53
CA PHE A 27 -5.93 4.46 19.22
C PHE A 27 -4.96 3.86 18.20
N LEU A 28 -5.48 3.58 17.00
CA LEU A 28 -4.67 3.25 15.83
C LEU A 28 -4.74 4.39 14.82
N ILE A 29 -3.62 5.01 14.52
CA ILE A 29 -3.50 6.01 13.47
C ILE A 29 -3.25 5.28 12.16
N ALA A 30 -4.20 5.42 11.23
CA ALA A 30 -4.10 4.93 9.86
C ALA A 30 -3.69 6.06 8.92
N GLU A 31 -2.87 5.74 7.93
CA GLU A 31 -2.41 6.68 6.91
C GLU A 31 -3.59 7.27 6.11
N GLY A 32 -4.42 6.43 5.48
CA GLY A 32 -5.51 6.86 4.62
C GLY A 32 -6.92 6.41 5.04
N ASP A 33 -7.93 6.96 4.35
CA ASP A 33 -9.33 6.56 4.50
C ASP A 33 -9.58 5.10 4.09
N THR A 34 -8.89 4.63 3.05
CA THR A 34 -8.95 3.24 2.56
C THR A 34 -8.34 2.28 3.56
N ASP A 35 -7.20 2.63 4.12
CA ASP A 35 -6.46 1.80 5.07
C ASP A 35 -7.26 1.68 6.36
N ALA A 36 -7.83 2.78 6.82
CA ALA A 36 -8.69 2.80 8.00
C ALA A 36 -9.88 1.84 7.87
N ARG A 37 -10.40 1.58 6.66
CA ARG A 37 -11.46 0.59 6.44
C ARG A 37 -10.94 -0.83 6.65
N VAL A 38 -9.72 -1.13 6.22
CA VAL A 38 -9.09 -2.43 6.47
C VAL A 38 -8.82 -2.60 7.95
N TRP A 39 -8.18 -1.61 8.59
CA TRP A 39 -7.85 -1.68 10.01
C TRP A 39 -9.08 -1.86 10.89
N LYS A 40 -10.19 -1.15 10.61
CA LYS A 40 -11.46 -1.32 11.34
C LYS A 40 -12.04 -2.74 11.28
N ASN A 41 -11.70 -3.52 10.26
CA ASN A 41 -12.12 -4.92 10.16
C ASN A 41 -11.15 -5.89 10.87
N LEU A 42 -9.95 -5.43 11.23
CA LEU A 42 -8.88 -6.25 11.81
C LEU A 42 -8.69 -6.00 13.31
N VAL A 43 -8.97 -4.79 13.79
CA VAL A 43 -8.92 -4.44 15.21
C VAL A 43 -10.23 -4.75 15.94
N ASP A 44 -10.16 -4.90 17.26
CA ASP A 44 -11.33 -4.98 18.12
C ASP A 44 -11.93 -3.57 18.30
N PRO A 45 -13.15 -3.30 17.81
CA PRO A 45 -13.76 -1.97 17.89
C PRO A 45 -14.11 -1.54 19.32
N THR A 46 -14.13 -2.47 20.29
CA THR A 46 -14.34 -2.16 21.70
C THR A 46 -13.04 -1.76 22.40
N LYS A 47 -11.88 -2.15 21.86
CA LYS A 47 -10.55 -1.92 22.43
C LYS A 47 -9.69 -0.94 21.65
N CYS A 48 -10.04 -0.65 20.40
CA CYS A 48 -9.27 0.25 19.58
C CYS A 48 -10.14 1.10 18.66
N ARG A 49 -9.81 2.39 18.63
CA ARG A 49 -10.40 3.36 17.73
C ARG A 49 -9.40 3.73 16.64
N VAL A 50 -9.82 3.56 15.39
CA VAL A 50 -9.01 3.96 14.22
C VAL A 50 -9.23 5.45 13.92
N GLU A 51 -8.15 6.22 13.88
CA GLU A 51 -8.11 7.64 13.52
C GLU A 51 -7.32 7.82 12.20
N ILE A 52 -7.81 8.70 11.32
CA ILE A 52 -7.29 8.86 9.95
C ILE A 52 -6.35 10.07 9.91
N ALA A 53 -5.14 9.87 9.38
CA ALA A 53 -4.13 10.92 9.24
C ALA A 53 -4.10 11.58 7.84
N HIS A 54 -4.73 10.97 6.83
CA HIS A 54 -4.78 11.40 5.43
C HIS A 54 -3.47 11.28 4.61
N ASN A 55 -2.32 11.01 5.22
CA ASN A 55 -1.07 10.60 4.57
C ASN A 55 -0.03 10.17 5.63
N LYS A 56 0.99 9.43 5.19
CA LYS A 56 2.15 8.99 5.99
C LYS A 56 2.81 10.10 6.80
N ASP A 57 3.18 11.19 6.15
CA ASP A 57 3.85 12.33 6.80
C ASP A 57 3.04 12.89 7.96
N ASN A 58 1.72 13.00 7.78
CA ASN A 58 0.82 13.47 8.82
C ASN A 58 0.68 12.43 9.94
N ALA A 59 0.57 11.14 9.62
CA ALA A 59 0.49 10.07 10.62
C ALA A 59 1.71 10.10 11.56
N ILE A 60 2.90 10.22 10.98
CA ILE A 60 4.17 10.32 11.72
C ILE A 60 4.21 11.61 12.56
N LYS A 61 3.80 12.75 12.00
CA LYS A 61 3.77 14.03 12.75
C LYS A 61 2.78 13.99 13.91
N VAL A 62 1.60 13.40 13.73
CA VAL A 62 0.60 13.21 14.80
C VAL A 62 1.19 12.32 15.89
N LEU A 63 1.80 11.19 15.53
CA LEU A 63 2.42 10.28 16.49
C LEU A 63 3.53 10.98 17.27
N ASN A 64 4.43 11.70 16.59
CA ASN A 64 5.52 12.43 17.25
C ASN A 64 5.02 13.47 18.26
N ILE A 65 3.90 14.15 17.98
CA ILE A 65 3.27 15.09 18.93
C ILE A 65 2.76 14.36 20.17
N LEU A 66 2.21 13.15 20.00
CA LEU A 66 1.67 12.34 21.10
C LEU A 66 2.78 11.67 21.91
N ASP A 67 3.82 11.14 21.26
CA ASP A 67 4.99 10.54 21.88
C ASP A 67 5.77 11.55 22.73
N ARG A 68 6.01 12.77 22.21
CA ARG A 68 6.68 13.85 22.95
C ARG A 68 5.96 14.20 24.25
N ASP A 69 4.64 14.10 24.24
CA ASP A 69 3.80 14.43 25.38
C ASP A 69 3.53 13.18 26.27
N ASN A 70 4.23 12.07 26.01
CA ASN A 70 4.09 10.77 26.69
C ASN A 70 2.64 10.27 26.72
N PHE A 71 1.88 10.53 25.65
CA PHE A 71 0.48 10.12 25.57
C PHE A 71 0.39 8.61 25.31
N PRO A 72 -0.22 7.82 26.20
CA PRO A 72 -0.16 6.37 26.11
C PRO A 72 -1.29 5.78 25.25
N GLY A 73 -1.05 4.57 24.75
CA GLY A 73 -2.07 3.78 24.06
C GLY A 73 -2.34 4.23 22.62
N VAL A 74 -1.32 4.69 21.91
CA VAL A 74 -1.40 5.10 20.50
C VAL A 74 -0.37 4.34 19.69
N LEU A 75 -0.83 3.75 18.60
CA LEU A 75 -0.01 3.08 17.60
C LEU A 75 -0.29 3.71 16.24
N ALA A 76 0.71 3.88 15.39
CA ALA A 76 0.52 4.25 14.00
C ALA A 76 1.01 3.13 13.08
N VAL A 77 0.28 2.89 11.99
CA VAL A 77 0.71 2.01 10.91
C VAL A 77 0.71 2.83 9.61
N VAL A 78 1.83 2.80 8.90
CA VAL A 78 2.03 3.49 7.63
C VAL A 78 2.60 2.54 6.58
N ASP A 79 2.45 2.89 5.32
CA ASP A 79 3.03 2.12 4.24
C ASP A 79 4.56 2.10 4.35
N ALA A 80 5.18 0.97 3.99
CA ALA A 80 6.63 0.83 4.01
C ALA A 80 7.31 1.66 2.91
N ASP A 81 6.63 1.87 1.78
CA ASP A 81 7.20 2.42 0.55
C ASP A 81 8.57 1.78 0.25
N PHE A 82 9.56 2.61 -0.07
CA PHE A 82 10.96 2.23 -0.24
C PHE A 82 11.78 2.30 1.07
N TRP A 83 11.18 2.57 2.24
CA TRP A 83 11.94 2.72 3.50
C TRP A 83 12.70 1.46 3.89
N ILE A 84 12.11 0.29 3.67
CA ILE A 84 12.78 -0.99 3.92
C ILE A 84 14.01 -1.13 3.01
N LEU A 85 13.91 -0.72 1.75
CA LEU A 85 14.98 -0.83 0.76
C LEU A 85 16.09 0.22 0.92
N GLU A 86 15.75 1.40 1.45
CA GLU A 86 16.70 2.46 1.79
C GLU A 86 17.29 2.32 3.20
N GLY A 87 16.86 1.30 3.97
CA GLY A 87 17.34 1.08 5.33
C GLY A 87 16.95 2.19 6.30
N THR A 88 15.79 2.81 6.09
CA THR A 88 15.28 3.89 6.96
C THR A 88 15.13 3.39 8.39
N VAL A 89 15.70 4.12 9.34
CA VAL A 89 15.59 3.82 10.77
C VAL A 89 14.24 4.32 11.30
N ILE A 90 13.47 3.42 11.91
CA ILE A 90 12.22 3.75 12.58
C ILE A 90 12.51 4.26 13.98
N SER A 91 12.12 5.52 14.24
CA SER A 91 12.51 6.24 15.46
C SER A 91 11.55 6.05 16.64
N SER A 92 10.31 5.62 16.40
CA SER A 92 9.30 5.44 17.45
C SER A 92 8.94 3.96 17.61
N PRO A 93 8.87 3.44 18.85
CA PRO A 93 8.34 2.10 19.11
C PRO A 93 6.82 2.00 18.84
N ASN A 94 6.15 3.13 18.67
CA ASN A 94 4.72 3.24 18.36
C ASN A 94 4.44 3.41 16.86
N LEU A 95 5.45 3.27 16.00
CA LEU A 95 5.32 3.32 14.55
C LEU A 95 5.64 1.96 13.95
N LEU A 96 4.67 1.36 13.27
CA LEU A 96 4.85 0.12 12.53
C LEU A 96 4.67 0.36 11.03
N LEU A 97 5.25 -0.51 10.22
CA LEU A 97 5.15 -0.49 8.76
C LEU A 97 4.32 -1.67 8.26
N THR A 98 3.73 -1.54 7.07
CA THR A 98 3.22 -2.68 6.30
C THR A 98 4.33 -3.70 6.00
N ASP A 99 3.96 -4.98 5.89
CA ASP A 99 4.91 -6.08 5.61
C ASP A 99 5.52 -6.02 4.21
N THR A 100 4.81 -5.38 3.28
CA THR A 100 5.18 -5.15 1.88
C THR A 100 5.14 -3.65 1.60
N HIS A 101 5.40 -3.22 0.36
CA HIS A 101 5.51 -1.82 -0.03
C HIS A 101 4.37 -0.94 0.51
N ASP A 102 3.13 -1.42 0.46
CA ASP A 102 1.93 -0.74 0.93
C ASP A 102 0.86 -1.75 1.39
N LEU A 103 -0.29 -1.25 1.84
CA LEU A 103 -1.39 -2.10 2.27
C LEU A 103 -1.96 -2.94 1.13
N GLU A 104 -2.16 -2.36 -0.07
CA GLU A 104 -2.70 -3.06 -1.23
C GLU A 104 -1.83 -4.26 -1.63
N THR A 105 -0.50 -4.14 -1.53
CA THR A 105 0.42 -5.26 -1.77
C THR A 105 0.26 -6.37 -0.73
N MET A 106 -0.05 -6.07 0.53
CA MET A 106 -0.39 -7.09 1.53
C MET A 106 -1.67 -7.84 1.14
N LEU A 107 -2.69 -7.12 0.64
CA LEU A 107 -3.94 -7.74 0.18
C LEU A 107 -3.69 -8.68 -1.01
N LEU A 108 -2.93 -8.23 -2.00
CA LEU A 108 -2.59 -8.99 -3.21
C LEU A 108 -1.67 -10.19 -2.94
N LYS A 109 -0.76 -10.08 -1.96
CA LYS A 109 0.12 -11.17 -1.53
C LYS A 109 -0.66 -12.29 -0.84
N SER A 110 -1.80 -11.98 -0.24
CA SER A 110 -2.66 -12.93 0.47
C SER A 110 -3.59 -13.73 -0.46
N PRO A 111 -4.27 -14.77 0.08
CA PRO A 111 -5.33 -15.50 -0.62
C PRO A 111 -6.54 -14.66 -1.09
N ALA A 112 -6.62 -13.38 -0.70
CA ALA A 112 -7.66 -12.48 -1.20
C ALA A 112 -7.61 -12.32 -2.73
N LEU A 113 -6.41 -12.37 -3.33
CA LEU A 113 -6.26 -12.31 -4.79
C LEU A 113 -6.97 -13.49 -5.47
N GLU A 114 -6.78 -14.71 -4.96
CA GLU A 114 -7.41 -15.92 -5.50
C GLU A 114 -8.95 -15.81 -5.47
N LYS A 115 -9.52 -15.23 -4.41
CA LYS A 115 -10.97 -14.98 -4.34
C LYS A 115 -11.44 -13.97 -5.37
N VAL A 116 -10.69 -12.89 -5.57
CA VAL A 116 -11.01 -11.88 -6.60
C VAL A 116 -10.89 -12.48 -8.01
N LEU A 117 -9.88 -13.32 -8.25
CA LEU A 117 -9.72 -14.04 -9.51
C LEU A 117 -10.86 -15.05 -9.74
N ALA A 118 -11.34 -15.73 -8.70
CA ALA A 118 -12.48 -16.63 -8.80
C ALA A 118 -13.80 -15.90 -9.15
N GLU A 119 -13.97 -14.68 -8.63
CA GLU A 119 -15.17 -13.87 -8.89
C GLU A 119 -15.16 -13.22 -10.28
N HIS A 120 -14.02 -12.69 -10.73
CA HIS A 120 -13.93 -11.86 -11.94
C HIS A 120 -13.22 -12.54 -13.11
N GLY A 121 -12.45 -13.59 -12.85
CA GLY A 121 -11.67 -14.29 -13.86
C GLY A 121 -12.51 -15.23 -14.72
N SER A 122 -12.01 -15.53 -15.91
CA SER A 122 -12.52 -16.62 -16.73
C SER A 122 -11.68 -17.86 -16.47
N GLU A 123 -12.32 -18.94 -16.01
CA GLU A 123 -11.65 -20.22 -15.72
C GLU A 123 -10.81 -20.71 -16.91
N ASP A 124 -11.37 -20.68 -18.12
CA ASP A 124 -10.66 -21.06 -19.35
C ASP A 124 -9.42 -20.21 -19.63
N LYS A 125 -9.51 -18.89 -19.41
CA LYS A 125 -8.38 -17.98 -19.67
C LYS A 125 -7.31 -18.12 -18.61
N ILE A 126 -7.69 -18.20 -17.34
CA ILE A 126 -6.77 -18.45 -16.22
C ILE A 126 -6.04 -19.78 -16.45
N ARG A 127 -6.75 -20.86 -16.83
CA ARG A 127 -6.13 -22.16 -17.10
C ARG A 127 -5.17 -22.14 -18.29
N ARG A 128 -5.45 -21.33 -19.30
CA ARG A 128 -4.56 -21.12 -20.47
C ARG A 128 -3.41 -20.18 -20.17
N PHE A 129 -3.50 -19.38 -19.11
CA PHE A 129 -2.42 -18.52 -18.66
C PHE A 129 -1.38 -19.38 -17.95
N THR A 130 -0.38 -19.85 -18.72
CA THR A 130 0.61 -20.84 -18.26
C THR A 130 1.62 -20.31 -17.24
N LYS A 131 1.61 -19.02 -16.96
CA LYS A 131 2.51 -18.36 -16.00
C LYS A 131 1.80 -18.17 -14.67
N ASP A 132 2.58 -18.10 -13.58
CA ASP A 132 2.05 -17.66 -12.30
C ASP A 132 1.54 -16.21 -12.41
N ILE A 133 0.26 -16.01 -12.10
CA ILE A 133 -0.43 -14.72 -12.27
C ILE A 133 0.19 -13.65 -11.38
N ARG A 134 0.40 -13.98 -10.09
CA ARG A 134 0.94 -13.05 -9.09
C ARG A 134 2.36 -12.63 -9.47
N LYS A 135 3.20 -13.60 -9.85
CA LYS A 135 4.56 -13.35 -10.36
C LYS A 135 4.55 -12.50 -11.62
N THR A 136 3.65 -12.76 -12.57
CA THR A 136 3.57 -11.97 -13.80
C THR A 136 3.17 -10.52 -13.50
N LEU A 137 2.21 -10.29 -12.59
CA LEU A 137 1.84 -8.96 -12.14
C LEU A 137 3.02 -8.24 -11.47
N LEU A 138 3.73 -8.92 -10.57
CA LEU A 138 4.91 -8.38 -9.88
C LEU A 138 6.04 -8.02 -10.84
N GLU A 139 6.39 -8.91 -11.77
CA GLU A 139 7.46 -8.66 -12.75
C GLU A 139 7.16 -7.43 -13.62
N SER A 140 5.90 -7.27 -14.04
CA SER A 140 5.47 -6.11 -14.83
C SER A 140 5.41 -4.83 -13.98
N ALA A 141 4.81 -4.88 -12.79
CA ALA A 141 4.71 -3.73 -11.89
C ALA A 141 6.08 -3.28 -11.37
N ALA A 142 7.03 -4.19 -11.20
CA ALA A 142 8.37 -3.88 -10.72
C ALA A 142 9.08 -2.89 -11.64
N ILE A 143 8.82 -2.91 -12.94
CA ILE A 143 9.41 -1.93 -13.87
C ILE A 143 8.92 -0.51 -13.53
N ILE A 144 7.64 -0.36 -13.15
CA ILE A 144 7.08 0.91 -12.67
C ILE A 144 7.66 1.25 -11.28
N GLY A 145 7.73 0.27 -10.38
CA GLY A 145 8.30 0.40 -9.04
C GLY A 145 9.74 0.90 -9.05
N TYR A 146 10.61 0.34 -9.91
CA TYR A 146 11.98 0.82 -10.08
C TYR A 146 12.03 2.25 -10.61
N LEU A 147 11.15 2.64 -11.54
CA LEU A 147 11.10 4.02 -12.03
C LEU A 147 10.64 5.01 -10.94
N ARG A 148 9.66 4.62 -10.11
CA ARG A 148 9.24 5.38 -8.92
C ARG A 148 10.41 5.53 -7.95
N TRP A 149 11.12 4.44 -7.69
CA TRP A 149 12.22 4.43 -6.75
C TRP A 149 13.39 5.30 -7.23
N VAL A 150 13.76 5.22 -8.52
CA VAL A 150 14.72 6.12 -9.15
C VAL A 150 14.26 7.58 -9.02
N SER A 151 13.00 7.86 -9.31
CA SER A 151 12.47 9.23 -9.20
C SER A 151 12.60 9.79 -7.78
N LEU A 152 12.36 8.96 -6.76
CA LEU A 152 12.52 9.35 -5.36
C LEU A 152 13.99 9.56 -5.02
N LYS A 153 14.84 8.57 -5.32
CA LYS A 153 16.26 8.55 -4.93
C LYS A 153 17.06 9.69 -5.57
N PHE A 154 16.77 10.01 -6.83
CA PHE A 154 17.45 11.06 -7.59
C PHE A 154 16.65 12.37 -7.70
N ASN A 155 15.53 12.47 -6.97
CA ASN A 155 14.68 13.66 -6.92
C ASN A 155 14.26 14.19 -8.32
N TYR A 156 13.88 13.27 -9.22
CA TYR A 156 13.41 13.63 -10.56
C TYR A 156 12.02 14.28 -10.57
N CYS A 157 11.29 14.17 -9.46
CA CYS A 157 9.92 14.68 -9.29
C CYS A 157 8.99 14.19 -10.41
N LEU A 158 9.07 12.90 -10.76
CA LEU A 158 8.13 12.26 -11.69
C LEU A 158 6.78 11.99 -11.00
N ILE A 159 5.71 12.09 -11.79
CA ILE A 159 4.31 11.96 -11.39
C ILE A 159 3.75 10.67 -11.98
N PHE A 160 3.16 9.83 -11.13
CA PHE A 160 2.71 8.48 -11.51
C PHE A 160 1.20 8.27 -11.29
N GLU A 161 0.49 9.24 -10.73
CA GLU A 161 -0.93 9.16 -10.43
C GLU A 161 -1.76 9.26 -11.72
N ASN A 162 -2.68 8.33 -11.97
CA ASN A 162 -3.51 8.33 -13.20
C ASN A 162 -2.66 8.25 -14.48
N LEU A 163 -1.72 7.30 -14.54
CA LEU A 163 -1.05 6.93 -15.78
C LEU A 163 -2.01 6.21 -16.73
N ASP A 164 -1.83 6.38 -18.04
CA ASP A 164 -2.56 5.61 -19.05
C ASP A 164 -1.77 4.36 -19.41
N PHE A 165 -2.06 3.26 -18.72
CA PHE A 165 -1.35 1.98 -18.85
C PHE A 165 -1.44 1.40 -20.26
N LYS A 166 -2.45 1.76 -21.07
CA LYS A 166 -2.58 1.30 -22.46
C LYS A 166 -1.43 1.76 -23.35
N LYS A 167 -0.69 2.80 -22.94
CA LYS A 167 0.46 3.32 -23.69
C LYS A 167 1.71 2.45 -23.57
N PHE A 168 1.79 1.60 -22.54
CA PHE A 168 3.00 0.87 -22.23
C PHE A 168 2.78 -0.58 -21.75
N VAL A 169 1.54 -1.06 -21.68
CA VAL A 169 1.20 -2.44 -21.29
C VAL A 169 0.45 -3.15 -22.42
N ASP A 170 0.90 -4.36 -22.75
CA ASP A 170 0.17 -5.27 -23.63
C ASP A 170 -0.95 -5.97 -22.83
N ASP A 171 -2.20 -5.83 -23.27
CA ASP A 171 -3.37 -6.27 -22.51
C ASP A 171 -3.59 -7.80 -22.49
N LYS A 172 -2.90 -8.55 -23.36
CA LYS A 172 -3.01 -10.01 -23.45
C LYS A 172 -1.91 -10.73 -22.68
N THR A 173 -0.71 -10.16 -22.67
CA THR A 173 0.49 -10.75 -22.07
C THR A 173 0.88 -10.09 -20.75
N LEU A 174 0.36 -8.89 -20.48
CA LEU A 174 0.75 -8.00 -19.38
C LEU A 174 2.21 -7.55 -19.46
N ALA A 175 2.90 -7.79 -20.57
CA ALA A 175 4.26 -7.33 -20.78
C ALA A 175 4.28 -5.79 -20.85
N LEU A 176 5.25 -5.20 -20.16
CA LEU A 176 5.41 -3.75 -20.08
C LEU A 176 6.59 -3.29 -20.94
N ASN A 177 6.37 -2.26 -21.77
CA ASN A 177 7.42 -1.59 -22.52
C ASN A 177 8.08 -0.49 -21.67
N LYS A 178 9.33 -0.73 -21.25
CA LYS A 178 10.10 0.20 -20.39
C LYS A 178 10.27 1.58 -21.03
N SER A 179 10.57 1.65 -22.32
CA SER A 179 10.79 2.92 -23.03
C SER A 179 9.50 3.74 -23.13
N ASP A 180 8.38 3.09 -23.44
CA ASP A 180 7.08 3.76 -23.51
C ASP A 180 6.60 4.22 -22.14
N LEU A 181 6.90 3.47 -21.07
CA LEU A 181 6.66 3.89 -19.69
C LEU A 181 7.44 5.17 -19.35
N ILE A 182 8.77 5.18 -19.55
CA ILE A 182 9.62 6.35 -19.26
C ILE A 182 9.09 7.58 -20.00
N LYS A 183 8.82 7.44 -21.31
CA LYS A 183 8.24 8.51 -22.13
C LYS A 183 6.90 8.99 -21.60
N THR A 184 6.01 8.08 -21.23
CA THR A 184 4.68 8.40 -20.70
C THR A 184 4.77 9.18 -19.38
N VAL A 185 5.60 8.72 -18.46
CA VAL A 185 5.79 9.35 -17.14
C VAL A 185 6.45 10.72 -17.28
N LYS A 186 7.51 10.86 -18.11
CA LYS A 186 8.17 12.14 -18.37
C LYS A 186 7.21 13.17 -18.98
N ASN A 187 6.43 12.76 -19.99
CA ASN A 187 5.45 13.63 -20.64
C ASN A 187 4.42 14.12 -19.63
N LYS A 188 3.88 13.22 -18.81
CA LYS A 188 2.92 13.57 -17.76
C LYS A 188 3.50 14.53 -16.73
N SER A 189 4.76 14.33 -16.36
CA SER A 189 5.47 15.13 -15.35
C SER A 189 6.01 16.46 -15.88
N GLN A 190 5.91 16.71 -17.20
CA GLN A 190 6.56 17.84 -17.88
C GLN A 190 8.09 17.86 -17.67
N LYS A 191 8.71 16.68 -17.56
CA LYS A 191 10.16 16.50 -17.33
C LYS A 191 10.89 16.03 -18.59
N LEU A 192 10.62 16.67 -19.73
CA LEU A 192 11.16 16.25 -21.04
C LEU A 192 12.68 16.32 -21.13
N ALA A 193 13.31 17.20 -20.36
CA ALA A 193 14.75 17.43 -20.35
C ALA A 193 15.58 16.32 -19.67
N LEU A 194 14.96 15.43 -18.88
CA LEU A 194 15.67 14.30 -18.29
C LEU A 194 16.17 13.36 -19.39
N ASP A 195 17.36 12.78 -19.27
CA ASP A 195 17.85 11.81 -20.26
C ASP A 195 17.22 10.43 -20.02
N ASP A 196 16.60 9.87 -21.06
CA ASP A 196 15.99 8.53 -21.01
C ASP A 196 17.04 7.46 -20.72
N ARG A 197 18.27 7.62 -21.22
CA ARG A 197 19.37 6.66 -21.00
C ARG A 197 19.84 6.71 -19.55
N GLU A 198 19.95 7.89 -18.97
CA GLU A 198 20.32 8.07 -17.56
C GLU A 198 19.26 7.44 -16.64
N ILE A 199 17.98 7.70 -16.89
CA ILE A 199 16.88 7.08 -16.13
C ILE A 199 16.97 5.55 -16.22
N GLN A 200 17.16 5.02 -17.43
CA GLN A 200 17.24 3.57 -17.64
C GLN A 200 18.44 2.94 -16.92
N GLN A 201 19.61 3.57 -17.00
CA GLN A 201 20.81 3.13 -16.28
C GLN A 201 20.58 3.14 -14.76
N ASN A 202 19.96 4.19 -14.23
CA ASN A 202 19.64 4.27 -12.81
C ASN A 202 18.64 3.20 -12.37
N MET A 203 17.66 2.86 -13.20
CA MET A 203 16.75 1.74 -12.92
C MET A 203 17.48 0.40 -12.88
N ASP A 204 18.37 0.17 -13.86
CA ASP A 204 19.12 -1.08 -13.96
C ASP A 204 20.14 -1.21 -12.81
N ASN A 205 20.74 -0.11 -12.35
CA ASN A 205 21.64 -0.09 -11.19
C ASN A 205 20.95 -0.41 -9.85
N LEU A 206 19.66 -0.08 -9.71
CA LEU A 206 18.88 -0.42 -8.51
C LEU A 206 18.39 -1.87 -8.51
N ARG A 207 18.39 -2.54 -9.67
CA ARG A 207 17.91 -3.90 -9.82
C ARG A 207 19.00 -4.89 -9.38
N THR A 208 18.65 -5.73 -8.42
CA THR A 208 19.46 -6.88 -8.02
C THR A 208 18.58 -8.13 -8.00
N ASP A 209 19.15 -9.30 -8.34
CA ASP A 209 18.38 -10.54 -8.53
C ASP A 209 17.83 -11.14 -7.24
N ASP A 210 18.29 -10.66 -6.08
CA ASP A 210 17.92 -11.14 -4.74
C ASP A 210 16.77 -10.37 -4.08
N ARG A 211 16.29 -9.28 -4.70
CA ARG A 211 15.24 -8.44 -4.10
C ARG A 211 13.86 -9.07 -4.19
N ASP A 212 13.15 -9.09 -3.06
CA ASP A 212 11.73 -9.39 -3.04
C ASP A 212 10.94 -8.22 -3.68
N LEU A 213 10.28 -8.51 -4.81
CA LEU A 213 9.50 -7.54 -5.58
C LEU A 213 8.32 -6.96 -4.80
N TRP A 214 7.88 -7.60 -3.72
CA TRP A 214 6.85 -7.06 -2.83
C TRP A 214 7.26 -5.78 -2.11
N TYR A 215 8.56 -5.46 -2.04
CA TYR A 215 9.04 -4.17 -1.53
C TYR A 215 9.23 -3.11 -2.63
N ILE A 216 9.19 -3.53 -3.90
CA ILE A 216 9.42 -2.67 -5.06
C ILE A 216 8.11 -2.20 -5.68
N CYS A 217 7.12 -3.10 -5.77
CA CYS A 217 5.87 -2.83 -6.47
C CYS A 217 4.91 -2.02 -5.60
N CYS A 218 4.33 -0.96 -6.15
CA CYS A 218 3.17 -0.29 -5.56
C CYS A 218 1.88 -1.07 -5.88
N GLY A 219 1.02 -1.25 -4.89
CA GLY A 219 -0.23 -1.98 -5.01
C GLY A 219 -1.22 -1.34 -5.97
N HIS A 220 -1.29 -0.01 -6.04
CA HIS A 220 -2.12 0.68 -7.04
C HIS A 220 -1.71 0.32 -8.48
N ASP A 221 -0.42 0.19 -8.75
CA ASP A 221 0.08 -0.21 -10.08
C ASP A 221 -0.27 -1.68 -10.37
N LEU A 222 -0.13 -2.56 -9.37
CA LEU A 222 -0.53 -3.97 -9.47
C LEU A 222 -2.03 -4.12 -9.73
N ILE A 223 -2.87 -3.32 -9.07
CA ILE A 223 -4.32 -3.33 -9.26
C ILE A 223 -4.70 -2.81 -10.64
N CYS A 224 -4.02 -1.77 -11.16
CA CYS A 224 -4.20 -1.32 -12.53
C CYS A 224 -3.89 -2.43 -13.54
N LEU A 225 -2.80 -3.18 -13.33
CA LEU A 225 -2.45 -4.33 -14.18
C LEU A 225 -3.47 -5.47 -14.05
N LEU A 226 -3.95 -5.76 -12.84
CA LEU A 226 -4.99 -6.76 -12.60
C LEU A 226 -6.29 -6.39 -13.32
N SER A 227 -6.68 -5.12 -13.31
CA SER A 227 -7.83 -4.60 -14.05
C SER A 227 -7.73 -4.90 -15.55
N ILE A 228 -6.58 -4.57 -16.16
CA ILE A 228 -6.30 -4.86 -17.57
C ILE A 228 -6.35 -6.37 -17.83
N ALA A 229 -5.75 -7.16 -16.94
CA ALA A 229 -5.70 -8.60 -17.05
C ALA A 229 -7.12 -9.21 -17.04
N LEU A 230 -7.98 -8.80 -16.12
CA LEU A 230 -9.36 -9.29 -16.02
C LEU A 230 -10.25 -8.89 -17.20
N CYS A 231 -9.91 -7.83 -17.93
CA CYS A 231 -10.59 -7.51 -19.18
C CYS A 231 -10.19 -8.42 -20.35
N LYS A 232 -8.96 -8.96 -20.34
CA LYS A 232 -8.35 -9.56 -21.54
C LYS A 232 -7.59 -10.85 -21.29
N ALA A 233 -6.47 -10.79 -20.57
CA ALA A 233 -5.56 -11.91 -20.34
C ALA A 233 -6.16 -13.03 -19.47
N LEU A 234 -6.84 -12.66 -18.38
CA LEU A 234 -7.37 -13.56 -17.35
C LEU A 234 -8.89 -13.63 -17.35
N GLY A 235 -9.57 -12.70 -18.01
CA GLY A 235 -11.02 -12.61 -18.03
C GLY A 235 -11.55 -11.94 -19.29
N SER A 236 -12.85 -11.71 -19.32
CA SER A 236 -13.54 -10.99 -20.41
C SER A 236 -14.43 -9.88 -19.85
N CYS A 237 -14.08 -9.35 -18.67
CA CYS A 237 -14.90 -8.37 -17.98
C CYS A 237 -15.01 -7.07 -18.77
N ASN A 238 -16.18 -6.43 -18.68
CA ASN A 238 -16.31 -5.02 -19.00
C ASN A 238 -15.42 -4.22 -18.04
N SER A 239 -14.63 -3.27 -18.56
CA SER A 239 -13.69 -2.48 -17.77
C SER A 239 -14.34 -1.77 -16.58
N GLN A 240 -15.61 -1.34 -16.71
CA GLN A 240 -16.36 -0.70 -15.62
C GLN A 240 -16.57 -1.61 -14.40
N LYS A 241 -16.61 -2.94 -14.60
CA LYS A 241 -16.82 -3.91 -13.50
C LYS A 241 -15.54 -4.22 -12.74
N VAL A 242 -14.38 -3.94 -13.34
CA VAL A 242 -13.07 -4.28 -12.80
C VAL A 242 -12.17 -3.04 -12.76
N GLU A 243 -12.75 -1.85 -12.62
CA GLU A 243 -11.98 -0.62 -12.42
C GLU A 243 -11.13 -0.74 -11.14
N PRO A 244 -9.95 -0.08 -11.08
CA PRO A 244 -9.05 -0.20 -9.93
C PRO A 244 -9.74 -0.02 -8.57
N ASN A 245 -10.55 1.01 -8.40
CA ASN A 245 -11.29 1.27 -7.16
C ASN A 245 -12.25 0.13 -6.77
N VAL A 246 -12.87 -0.53 -7.76
CA VAL A 246 -13.75 -1.68 -7.55
C VAL A 246 -12.94 -2.89 -7.10
N LEU A 247 -11.78 -3.13 -7.74
CA LEU A 247 -10.89 -4.22 -7.35
C LEU A 247 -10.27 -4.01 -5.96
N GLU A 248 -9.88 -2.79 -5.61
CA GLU A 248 -9.45 -2.44 -4.26
C GLU A 248 -10.53 -2.77 -3.22
N GLN A 249 -11.79 -2.41 -3.50
CA GLN A 249 -12.91 -2.75 -2.62
C GLN A 249 -13.07 -4.27 -2.50
N ASN A 250 -13.01 -5.00 -3.61
CA ASN A 250 -13.14 -6.46 -3.59
C ASN A 250 -12.00 -7.12 -2.83
N LEU A 251 -10.76 -6.64 -2.99
CA LEU A 251 -9.59 -7.12 -2.24
C LEU A 251 -9.78 -6.89 -0.74
N ARG A 252 -10.23 -5.69 -0.33
CA ARG A 252 -10.52 -5.41 1.08
C ARG A 252 -11.62 -6.29 1.66
N LEU A 253 -12.66 -6.60 0.89
CA LEU A 253 -13.74 -7.50 1.31
C LEU A 253 -13.29 -8.97 1.35
N ALA A 254 -12.40 -9.37 0.46
CA ALA A 254 -11.87 -10.73 0.36
C ALA A 254 -10.79 -11.04 1.41
N TYR A 255 -10.15 -10.00 1.96
CA TYR A 255 -9.09 -10.11 2.95
C TYR A 255 -9.63 -10.47 4.33
N GLU A 256 -9.22 -11.64 4.83
CA GLU A 256 -9.67 -12.15 6.12
C GLU A 256 -8.67 -11.86 7.24
N SER A 257 -9.18 -11.77 8.47
CA SER A 257 -8.35 -11.67 9.68
C SER A 257 -7.39 -12.86 9.82
N SER A 258 -7.74 -14.03 9.28
CA SER A 258 -6.86 -15.21 9.25
C SER A 258 -5.58 -14.95 8.44
N TYR A 259 -5.66 -14.17 7.35
CA TYR A 259 -4.51 -13.81 6.53
C TYR A 259 -3.64 -12.79 7.26
N PHE A 260 -4.26 -11.82 7.90
CA PHE A 260 -3.55 -10.82 8.71
C PHE A 260 -2.76 -11.44 9.86
N ARG A 261 -3.32 -12.44 10.55
CA ARG A 261 -2.66 -13.13 11.66
C ARG A 261 -1.32 -13.80 11.31
N ASN A 262 -1.08 -14.08 10.03
CA ASN A 262 0.16 -14.68 9.55
C ASN A 262 1.22 -13.63 9.15
N THR A 263 0.96 -12.33 9.35
CA THR A 263 1.86 -11.23 8.99
C THR A 263 2.84 -10.89 10.12
N GLN A 264 3.99 -10.32 9.77
CA GLN A 264 4.94 -9.79 10.74
C GLN A 264 4.36 -8.56 11.45
N LEU A 265 3.58 -7.74 10.75
CA LEU A 265 2.85 -6.62 11.32
C LEU A 265 1.90 -7.06 12.43
N TYR A 266 1.14 -8.14 12.25
CA TYR A 266 0.30 -8.68 13.33
C TYR A 266 1.12 -9.08 14.56
N ALA A 267 2.24 -9.79 14.36
CA ALA A 267 3.14 -10.15 15.46
C ALA A 267 3.73 -8.91 16.15
N ALA A 268 4.07 -7.87 15.39
CA ALA A 268 4.55 -6.60 15.93
C ALA A 268 3.48 -5.86 16.74
N MET A 269 2.22 -5.87 16.29
CA MET A 269 1.09 -5.33 17.05
C MET A 269 0.87 -6.09 18.37
N GLN A 270 0.97 -7.42 18.36
CA GLN A 270 0.90 -8.21 19.60
C GLN A 270 2.05 -7.87 20.56
N GLN A 271 3.26 -7.65 20.04
CA GLN A 271 4.39 -7.24 20.86
C GLN A 271 4.21 -5.83 21.44
N TRP A 272 3.60 -4.92 20.66
CA TRP A 272 3.23 -3.60 21.13
C TRP A 272 2.22 -3.67 22.29
N GLU A 273 1.18 -4.50 22.21
CA GLU A 273 0.20 -4.68 23.29
C GLU A 273 0.84 -5.18 24.60
N LYS A 274 1.78 -6.13 24.49
CA LYS A 274 2.51 -6.66 25.66
C LYS A 274 3.35 -5.61 26.37
N THR A 275 3.89 -4.66 25.61
CA THR A 275 4.77 -3.60 26.13
C THR A 275 4.01 -2.35 26.57
N ASN A 276 2.72 -2.22 26.19
CA ASN A 276 1.89 -1.05 26.45
C ASN A 276 0.62 -1.41 27.25
N HIS A 277 0.74 -2.17 28.34
CA HIS A 277 -0.42 -2.49 29.19
C HIS A 277 -1.06 -1.20 29.77
N PRO A 278 -2.41 -1.09 29.84
CA PRO A 278 -3.44 -2.08 29.51
C PRO A 278 -4.00 -1.99 28.08
N PHE A 279 -3.31 -1.31 27.16
CA PHE A 279 -3.82 -1.01 25.82
C PHE A 279 -3.81 -2.24 24.91
N GLN A 280 -4.97 -2.52 24.31
CA GLN A 280 -5.19 -3.62 23.36
C GLN A 280 -5.73 -3.08 22.04
N LEU A 281 -5.42 -3.72 20.91
CA LEU A 281 -5.98 -3.42 19.60
C LEU A 281 -6.60 -4.64 18.93
N LEU A 282 -6.02 -5.81 19.13
CA LEU A 282 -6.39 -7.02 18.41
C LEU A 282 -7.52 -7.74 19.16
N PRO A 283 -8.47 -8.36 18.44
CA PRO A 283 -9.55 -9.11 19.07
C PRO A 283 -9.01 -10.32 19.84
N ASN A 284 -9.51 -10.50 21.06
CA ASN A 284 -9.27 -11.71 21.84
C ASN A 284 -9.91 -12.90 21.13
N LEU A 285 -9.17 -14.00 21.05
CA LEU A 285 -9.64 -15.27 20.51
C LEU A 285 -10.29 -16.13 21.59
#